data_AF-A0A1I6I2J4-F1
#
_entry.id   AF-A0A1I6I2J4-F1
#
_cell.length_a   1.000
_cell.length_b   1.000
_cell.length_c   1.000
_cell.angle_alpha   90.00
_cell.angle_beta   90.00
_cell.angle_gamma   90.00
#
_symmetry.space_group_name_H-M   'P 1'
#
loop_
_entity.id
_entity.type
_entity.pdbx_description
1 polymer ?
#
loop_
_entity_poly.entity_id
_entity_poly.type
_entity_poly.pdbx_seq_one_letter_code
_entity_poly.pdbx_strand_id
1 'polypeptide(L)'
;MNIPDKNTLFPLANYDRLCFLKNIIKNPNIYVGDYTYYDNFEDVANFEKNVKYHFDFICDQLIIGKFCMIASGVTFIMNGANHLSNSISAYPFAIFGKDWQHAMNGKTYPTKGNTVVVNYVWIGYNATIMPGVTIGDGTIIASNATVTKDVPPYTIAISHNGRLI
;
A
#
# COMPACT_ATOMS: atom_id res chain seq x y z
N MET A 1 20.64 -3.38 -26.09
CA MET A 1 20.94 -3.63 -24.66
C MET A 1 20.16 -4.88 -24.27
N ASN A 2 20.78 -5.87 -23.64
CA ASN A 2 20.11 -7.12 -23.24
C ASN A 2 19.55 -6.93 -21.82
N ILE A 3 18.31 -6.45 -21.70
CA ILE A 3 17.61 -6.24 -20.43
C ILE A 3 16.31 -7.05 -20.40
N PRO A 4 15.79 -7.45 -19.23
CA PRO A 4 14.50 -8.12 -19.12
C PRO A 4 13.37 -7.29 -19.74
N ASP A 5 12.42 -7.93 -20.41
CA ASP A 5 11.19 -7.25 -20.86
C ASP A 5 10.31 -6.96 -19.63
N LYS A 6 10.00 -5.68 -19.42
CA LYS A 6 9.10 -5.19 -18.37
C LYS A 6 7.71 -5.85 -18.36
N ASN A 7 7.25 -6.40 -19.49
CA ASN A 7 5.96 -7.08 -19.59
C ASN A 7 6.05 -8.58 -19.30
N THR A 8 7.26 -9.10 -19.04
CA THR A 8 7.44 -10.48 -18.56
C THR A 8 6.90 -10.59 -17.13
N LEU A 9 6.06 -11.60 -16.89
CA LEU A 9 5.53 -11.83 -15.55
C LEU A 9 6.63 -12.22 -14.56
N PHE A 10 7.36 -13.30 -14.85
CA PHE A 10 8.44 -13.83 -14.02
C PHE A 10 9.80 -13.60 -14.72
N PRO A 11 10.56 -12.57 -14.35
CA PRO A 11 11.80 -12.21 -15.05
C PRO A 11 12.98 -13.14 -14.73
N LEU A 12 12.86 -14.01 -13.72
CA LEU A 12 13.91 -14.94 -13.31
C LEU A 12 13.60 -16.36 -13.78
N ALA A 13 14.55 -17.00 -14.45
CA ALA A 13 14.41 -18.39 -14.86
C ALA A 13 14.32 -19.32 -13.64
N ASN A 14 13.32 -20.21 -13.63
CA ASN A 14 13.07 -21.18 -12.55
C ASN A 14 12.78 -20.55 -11.16
N TYR A 15 12.26 -19.31 -11.12
CA TYR A 15 11.84 -18.67 -9.88
C TYR A 15 10.53 -17.89 -10.10
N ASP A 16 9.44 -18.40 -9.55
CA ASP A 16 8.06 -17.90 -9.71
C ASP A 16 7.57 -17.09 -8.51
N ARG A 17 8.40 -16.93 -7.48
CA ARG A 17 8.08 -16.16 -6.27
C ARG A 17 8.38 -14.66 -6.37
N LEU A 18 9.04 -14.23 -7.45
CA LEU A 18 9.27 -12.82 -7.78
C LEU A 18 8.70 -12.52 -9.15
N CYS A 19 7.88 -11.48 -9.24
CA CYS A 19 7.29 -11.01 -10.50
C CYS A 19 7.52 -9.52 -10.70
N PHE A 20 7.43 -9.06 -11.96
CA PHE A 20 7.18 -7.64 -12.22
C PHE A 20 5.72 -7.34 -11.87
N LEU A 21 5.55 -6.56 -10.81
CA LEU A 21 4.31 -6.44 -10.07
C LEU A 21 3.16 -5.92 -10.93
N LYS A 22 3.42 -4.97 -11.84
CA LYS A 22 2.38 -4.41 -12.72
C LYS A 22 1.64 -5.47 -13.54
N ASN A 23 2.28 -6.62 -13.83
CA ASN A 23 1.74 -7.65 -14.70
C ASN A 23 0.72 -8.57 -13.98
N ILE A 24 0.56 -8.43 -12.66
CA ILE A 24 -0.42 -9.19 -11.86
C ILE A 24 -1.53 -8.33 -11.27
N ILE A 25 -1.46 -6.99 -11.38
CA ILE A 25 -2.48 -6.09 -10.85
C ILE A 25 -3.76 -6.18 -11.67
N LYS A 26 -4.89 -6.34 -10.99
CA LYS A 26 -6.24 -6.40 -11.56
C LYS A 26 -7.12 -5.25 -11.10
N ASN A 27 -6.87 -4.72 -9.91
CA ASN A 27 -7.64 -3.60 -9.35
C ASN A 27 -7.31 -2.29 -10.12
N PRO A 28 -8.32 -1.61 -10.71
CA PRO A 28 -8.10 -0.40 -11.49
C PRO A 28 -7.63 0.82 -10.68
N ASN A 29 -7.74 0.78 -9.35
CA ASN A 29 -7.30 1.83 -8.45
C ASN A 29 -5.87 1.60 -7.91
N ILE A 30 -5.17 0.57 -8.42
CA ILE A 30 -3.77 0.29 -8.12
C ILE A 30 -2.94 0.52 -9.39
N TYR A 31 -1.96 1.41 -9.30
CA TYR A 31 -1.05 1.74 -10.40
C TYR A 31 0.37 1.35 -10.04
N VAL A 32 1.04 0.61 -10.91
CA VAL A 32 2.40 0.14 -10.69
C VAL A 32 3.28 0.45 -11.90
N GLY A 33 4.40 1.11 -11.66
CA GLY A 33 5.38 1.45 -12.69
C GLY A 33 6.18 0.25 -13.21
N ASP A 34 6.73 0.42 -14.40
CA ASP A 34 7.64 -0.55 -15.02
C ASP A 34 8.79 -0.96 -14.08
N TYR A 35 9.19 -2.23 -14.15
CA TYR A 35 10.31 -2.84 -13.42
C TYR A 35 10.21 -2.87 -11.90
N THR A 36 9.14 -2.34 -11.31
CA THR A 36 8.83 -2.59 -9.90
C THR A 36 8.52 -4.07 -9.72
N TYR A 37 9.22 -4.72 -8.79
CA TYR A 37 9.03 -6.14 -8.51
C TYR A 37 8.40 -6.37 -7.15
N TYR A 38 7.75 -7.52 -7.02
CA TYR A 38 7.26 -8.06 -5.77
C TYR A 38 7.77 -9.47 -5.59
N ASP A 39 8.37 -9.76 -4.44
CA ASP A 39 8.78 -11.10 -4.02
C ASP A 39 7.90 -11.57 -2.85
N ASN A 40 7.34 -12.77 -2.96
CA ASN A 40 6.49 -13.37 -1.93
C ASN A 40 6.89 -14.82 -1.69
N PHE A 41 7.09 -15.21 -0.42
CA PHE A 41 7.54 -16.55 -0.09
C PHE A 41 6.52 -17.66 -0.41
N GLU A 42 5.24 -17.32 -0.52
CA GLU A 42 4.13 -18.23 -0.80
C GLU A 42 3.59 -18.09 -2.23
N ASP A 43 3.08 -16.91 -2.60
CA ASP A 43 2.44 -16.65 -3.89
C ASP A 43 2.43 -15.14 -4.20
N VAL A 44 2.91 -14.74 -5.37
CA VAL A 44 2.90 -13.35 -5.83
C VAL A 44 1.49 -12.78 -5.97
N ALA A 45 0.47 -13.61 -6.20
CA ALA A 45 -0.93 -13.21 -6.25
C ALA A 45 -1.46 -12.69 -4.90
N ASN A 46 -0.69 -12.85 -3.82
CA ASN A 46 -1.02 -12.28 -2.51
C ASN A 46 -0.82 -10.76 -2.43
N PHE A 47 -0.21 -10.11 -3.43
CA PHE A 47 -0.01 -8.66 -3.39
C PHE A 47 -1.31 -7.89 -3.13
N GLU A 48 -2.36 -8.10 -3.93
CA GLU A 48 -3.63 -7.38 -3.76
C GLU A 48 -4.33 -7.76 -2.44
N LYS A 49 -4.11 -8.97 -1.91
CA LYS A 49 -4.61 -9.36 -0.57
C LYS A 49 -3.94 -8.60 0.57
N ASN A 50 -2.75 -8.03 0.31
CA ASN A 50 -2.02 -7.17 1.22
C ASN A 50 -2.35 -5.68 1.04
N VAL A 51 -3.19 -5.32 0.06
CA VAL A 51 -3.81 -4.00 -0.06
C VAL A 51 -5.16 -4.06 0.64
N LYS A 52 -5.17 -3.70 1.93
CA LYS A 52 -6.30 -3.90 2.85
C LYS A 52 -7.22 -2.68 2.84
N TYR A 53 -8.53 -2.93 2.99
CA TYR A 53 -9.56 -1.88 3.10
C TYR A 53 -9.64 -0.93 1.90
N HIS A 54 -9.28 -1.42 0.71
CA HIS A 54 -9.35 -0.65 -0.53
C HIS A 54 -10.70 -0.91 -1.20
N PHE A 55 -11.69 -0.11 -0.85
CA PHE A 55 -13.05 -0.24 -1.38
C PHE A 55 -13.32 0.79 -2.47
N ASP A 56 -13.93 0.37 -3.58
CA ASP A 56 -14.15 1.22 -4.76
C ASP A 56 -14.89 2.52 -4.43
N PHE A 57 -15.83 2.51 -3.48
CA PHE A 57 -16.63 3.67 -3.10
C PHE A 57 -15.85 4.74 -2.29
N ILE A 58 -14.62 4.44 -1.86
CA ILE A 58 -13.75 5.41 -1.18
C ILE A 58 -12.99 6.26 -2.22
N CYS A 59 -12.79 5.73 -3.43
CA CYS A 59 -12.13 6.39 -4.55
C CYS A 59 -10.66 6.80 -4.28
N ASP A 60 -9.99 6.21 -3.29
CA ASP A 60 -8.55 6.39 -3.08
C ASP A 60 -7.73 5.43 -3.97
N GLN A 61 -6.48 5.81 -4.24
CA GLN A 61 -5.57 5.06 -5.11
C GLN A 61 -4.31 4.64 -4.37
N LEU A 62 -3.78 3.48 -4.74
CA LEU A 62 -2.42 3.06 -4.43
C LEU A 62 -1.55 3.26 -5.67
N ILE A 63 -0.56 4.14 -5.58
CA ILE A 63 0.32 4.48 -6.70
C ILE A 63 1.73 4.06 -6.32
N ILE A 64 2.33 3.17 -7.09
CA ILE A 64 3.72 2.72 -6.92
C ILE A 64 4.46 3.03 -8.21
N GLY A 65 5.55 3.80 -8.12
CA GLY A 65 6.35 4.18 -9.28
C GLY A 65 7.19 3.01 -9.81
N LYS A 66 8.28 3.37 -10.51
CA LYS A 66 9.14 2.45 -11.25
C LYS A 66 10.31 1.97 -10.39
N PHE A 67 10.83 0.79 -10.72
CA PHE A 67 12.04 0.24 -10.11
C PHE A 67 11.98 0.11 -8.58
N CYS A 68 10.80 -0.03 -7.99
CA CYS A 68 10.64 -0.29 -6.57
C CYS A 68 10.87 -1.78 -6.24
N MET A 69 11.34 -2.04 -5.02
CA MET A 69 11.63 -3.36 -4.48
C MET A 69 10.64 -3.64 -3.34
N ILE A 70 9.63 -4.48 -3.59
CA ILE A 70 8.60 -4.79 -2.59
C ILE A 70 8.83 -6.19 -2.03
N ALA A 71 9.17 -6.29 -0.75
CA ALA A 71 9.42 -7.56 -0.09
C ALA A 71 8.12 -8.28 0.33
N SER A 72 8.26 -9.56 0.67
CA SER A 72 7.14 -10.40 1.13
C SER A 72 6.46 -9.80 2.37
N GLY A 73 5.13 -9.91 2.42
CA GLY A 73 4.30 -9.47 3.54
C GLY A 73 4.14 -7.96 3.72
N VAL A 74 4.71 -7.12 2.84
CA VAL A 74 4.42 -5.68 2.83
C VAL A 74 2.90 -5.47 2.69
N THR A 75 2.34 -4.67 3.60
CA THR A 75 0.91 -4.40 3.70
C THR A 75 0.64 -2.91 3.51
N PHE A 76 -0.36 -2.60 2.69
CA PHE A 76 -0.89 -1.24 2.52
C PHE A 76 -2.26 -1.18 3.18
N ILE A 77 -2.44 -0.29 4.14
CA ILE A 77 -3.75 0.01 4.72
C ILE A 77 -4.32 1.20 3.95
N MET A 78 -5.50 1.03 3.36
CA MET A 78 -6.19 2.06 2.60
C MET A 78 -7.31 2.73 3.42
N ASN A 79 -7.96 3.77 2.88
CA ASN A 79 -8.82 4.65 3.66
C ASN A 79 -10.13 4.00 4.15
N GLY A 80 -10.54 2.86 3.60
CA GLY A 80 -11.70 2.11 4.10
C GLY A 80 -11.56 1.60 5.54
N ALA A 81 -10.34 1.64 6.11
CA ALA A 81 -10.08 1.29 7.50
C ALA A 81 -10.45 2.39 8.50
N ASN A 82 -10.69 3.61 8.02
CA ASN A 82 -10.87 4.77 8.89
C ASN A 82 -12.28 4.83 9.47
N HIS A 83 -12.37 4.89 10.80
CA HIS A 83 -13.62 5.15 11.50
C HIS A 83 -13.83 6.65 11.73
N LEU A 84 -15.08 7.06 11.96
CA LEU A 84 -15.41 8.41 12.37
C LEU A 84 -14.77 8.70 13.73
N SER A 85 -13.71 9.53 13.73
CA SER A 85 -12.92 9.82 14.93
C SER A 85 -13.34 11.11 15.64
N ASN A 86 -13.98 12.04 14.93
CA ASN A 86 -14.55 13.26 15.51
C ASN A 86 -16.01 13.03 15.93
N SER A 87 -16.22 12.06 16.83
CA SER A 87 -17.54 11.72 17.37
C SER A 87 -17.40 11.14 18.78
N ILE A 88 -18.53 10.94 19.47
CA ILE A 88 -18.55 10.36 20.82
C ILE A 88 -18.04 8.92 20.86
N SER A 89 -18.12 8.21 19.73
CA SER A 89 -17.66 6.83 19.59
C SER A 89 -17.18 6.57 18.16
N ALA A 90 -16.17 5.72 18.02
CA ALA A 90 -15.74 5.18 16.74
C ALA A 90 -16.58 3.97 16.28
N TYR A 91 -17.55 3.51 17.09
CA TYR A 91 -18.39 2.37 16.71
C TYR A 91 -19.23 2.68 15.46
N PRO A 92 -19.19 1.85 14.41
CA PRO A 92 -19.80 2.16 13.12
C PRO A 92 -21.30 1.81 13.10
N PHE A 93 -22.11 2.43 13.96
CA PHE A 93 -23.54 2.08 14.12
C PHE A 93 -24.28 1.90 12.79
N ALA A 94 -24.05 2.79 11.82
CA ALA A 94 -24.74 2.79 10.53
C ALA A 94 -24.55 1.50 9.71
N ILE A 95 -23.43 0.80 9.83
CA ILE A 95 -23.17 -0.41 9.01
C ILE A 95 -24.05 -1.60 9.42
N PHE A 96 -24.61 -1.57 10.64
CA PHE A 96 -25.49 -2.63 11.16
C PHE A 96 -26.97 -2.38 10.84
N GLY A 97 -27.32 -1.25 10.23
CA GLY A 97 -28.67 -0.94 9.74
C GLY A 97 -29.72 -0.72 10.84
N LYS A 98 -30.99 -0.99 10.52
CA LYS A 98 -32.17 -0.77 11.38
C LYS A 98 -32.26 0.70 11.84
N ASP A 99 -32.64 0.94 13.09
CA ASP A 99 -32.73 2.27 13.70
C ASP A 99 -31.41 3.05 13.64
N TRP A 100 -30.29 2.38 13.39
CA TRP A 100 -28.96 3.00 13.31
C TRP A 100 -28.53 3.40 11.90
N GLN A 101 -29.28 3.05 10.85
CA GLN A 101 -28.89 3.28 9.45
C GLN A 101 -28.61 4.76 9.12
N HIS A 102 -29.20 5.68 9.90
CA HIS A 102 -29.06 7.13 9.73
C HIS A 102 -27.98 7.77 10.64
N ALA A 103 -27.20 6.98 11.39
CA ALA A 103 -26.19 7.50 12.34
C ALA A 103 -25.06 8.32 11.66
N MET A 104 -24.93 8.17 10.34
CA MET A 104 -23.99 8.91 9.48
C MET A 104 -24.63 10.04 8.68
N ASN A 105 -25.92 10.36 8.85
CA ASN A 105 -26.56 11.48 8.16
C ASN A 105 -25.79 12.79 8.44
N GLY A 106 -25.36 13.49 7.37
CA GLY A 106 -24.60 14.73 7.46
C GLY A 106 -23.14 14.56 7.91
N LYS A 107 -22.61 13.33 7.94
CA LYS A 107 -21.23 13.03 8.34
C LYS A 107 -20.50 12.28 7.23
N THR A 108 -19.17 12.36 7.24
CA THR A 108 -18.30 11.63 6.33
C THR A 108 -17.19 10.94 7.11
N TYR A 109 -16.76 9.77 6.63
CA TYR A 109 -15.58 9.11 7.18
C TYR A 109 -14.32 9.92 6.82
N PRO A 110 -13.32 9.98 7.72
CA PRO A 110 -12.08 10.68 7.41
C PRO A 110 -11.28 9.94 6.32
N THR A 111 -10.72 10.70 5.40
CA THR A 111 -9.82 10.22 4.35
C THR A 111 -8.49 10.96 4.42
N LYS A 112 -7.40 10.27 4.09
CA LYS A 112 -6.03 10.77 4.01
C LYS A 112 -5.54 10.88 2.57
N GLY A 113 -6.40 10.61 1.58
CA GLY A 113 -6.04 10.63 0.17
C GLY A 113 -5.25 9.39 -0.26
N ASN A 114 -4.59 9.49 -1.41
CA ASN A 114 -3.87 8.39 -2.05
C ASN A 114 -2.61 8.01 -1.27
N THR A 115 -2.28 6.72 -1.29
CA THR A 115 -0.97 6.24 -0.82
C THR A 115 -0.02 6.19 -2.01
N VAL A 116 1.13 6.84 -1.88
CA VAL A 116 2.08 7.04 -2.99
C VAL A 116 3.46 6.51 -2.61
N VAL A 117 3.95 5.53 -3.35
CA VAL A 117 5.35 5.12 -3.37
C VAL A 117 5.94 5.66 -4.66
N VAL A 118 6.98 6.50 -4.59
CA VAL A 118 7.57 7.14 -5.78
C VAL A 118 8.43 6.11 -6.56
N ASN A 119 9.66 6.40 -6.95
CA ASN A 119 10.51 5.45 -7.68
C ASN A 119 11.66 4.98 -6.80
N TYR A 120 12.26 3.85 -7.19
CA TYR A 120 13.47 3.31 -6.55
C TYR A 120 13.33 3.03 -5.04
N VAL A 121 12.11 2.92 -4.53
CA VAL A 121 11.85 2.69 -3.11
C VAL A 121 12.04 1.21 -2.80
N TRP A 122 12.79 0.91 -1.74
CA TRP A 122 12.86 -0.44 -1.18
C TRP A 122 11.99 -0.53 0.07
N ILE A 123 10.99 -1.42 0.04
CA ILE A 123 10.14 -1.70 1.19
C ILE A 123 10.47 -3.07 1.75
N GLY A 124 10.99 -3.08 2.99
CA GLY A 124 11.41 -4.27 3.70
C GLY A 124 10.27 -5.21 4.12
N TYR A 125 10.64 -6.45 4.44
CA TYR A 125 9.74 -7.54 4.78
C TYR A 125 8.73 -7.14 5.86
N ASN A 126 7.45 -7.49 5.69
CA ASN A 126 6.37 -7.21 6.65
C ASN A 126 6.16 -5.73 7.05
N ALA A 127 6.70 -4.76 6.29
CA ALA A 127 6.41 -3.36 6.57
C ALA A 127 4.92 -3.04 6.31
N THR A 128 4.35 -2.15 7.11
CA THR A 128 2.96 -1.66 6.98
C THR A 128 2.97 -0.18 6.62
N ILE A 129 2.34 0.17 5.49
CA ILE A 129 2.19 1.55 5.02
C ILE A 129 0.75 2.00 5.32
N MET A 130 0.61 3.07 6.11
CA MET A 130 -0.70 3.59 6.51
C MET A 130 -1.35 4.45 5.41
N PRO A 131 -2.67 4.72 5.49
CA PRO A 131 -3.37 5.44 4.42
C PRO A 131 -2.83 6.85 4.21
N GLY A 132 -2.73 7.28 2.95
CA GLY A 132 -2.38 8.64 2.56
C GLY A 132 -0.89 8.99 2.67
N VAL A 133 -0.04 8.01 2.98
CA VAL A 133 1.40 8.22 3.10
C VAL A 133 2.06 8.35 1.72
N THR A 134 2.93 9.34 1.58
CA THR A 134 3.87 9.47 0.45
C THR A 134 5.28 9.05 0.88
N ILE A 135 5.86 8.07 0.18
CA ILE A 135 7.24 7.60 0.36
C ILE A 135 8.08 8.13 -0.79
N GLY A 136 9.01 9.04 -0.46
CA GLY A 136 9.87 9.72 -1.42
C GLY A 136 10.82 8.79 -2.18
N ASP A 137 11.32 9.29 -3.30
CA ASP A 137 12.20 8.56 -4.22
C ASP A 137 13.45 7.98 -3.51
N GLY A 138 13.87 6.77 -3.86
CA GLY A 138 15.10 6.16 -3.35
C GLY A 138 15.09 5.82 -1.86
N THR A 139 13.95 5.93 -1.19
CA THR A 139 13.81 5.66 0.25
C THR A 139 13.91 4.16 0.54
N ILE A 140 14.48 3.81 1.70
CA ILE A 140 14.51 2.45 2.23
C ILE A 140 13.62 2.38 3.47
N ILE A 141 12.62 1.51 3.46
CA ILE A 141 11.76 1.21 4.61
C ILE A 141 12.23 -0.09 5.25
N ALA A 142 12.58 -0.05 6.53
CA ALA A 142 13.04 -1.23 7.25
C ALA A 142 11.96 -2.32 7.37
N SER A 143 12.40 -3.57 7.49
CA SER A 143 11.50 -4.70 7.76
C SER A 143 10.71 -4.49 9.05
N ASN A 144 9.43 -4.89 9.05
CA ASN A 144 8.46 -4.71 10.13
C ASN A 144 8.22 -3.24 10.52
N ALA A 145 8.61 -2.26 9.68
CA ALA A 145 8.32 -0.86 9.93
C ALA A 145 6.82 -0.57 9.79
N THR A 146 6.25 0.24 10.68
CA THR A 146 4.93 0.87 10.47
C THR A 146 5.13 2.33 10.11
N VAL A 147 4.80 2.68 8.87
CA VAL A 147 4.98 4.03 8.30
C VAL A 147 3.66 4.78 8.41
N THR A 148 3.61 5.79 9.28
CA THR A 148 2.38 6.53 9.64
C THR A 148 2.33 7.96 9.08
N LYS A 149 3.42 8.42 8.48
CA LYS A 149 3.62 9.77 7.94
C LYS A 149 4.49 9.69 6.69
N ASP A 150 4.46 10.75 5.90
CA ASP A 150 5.31 10.88 4.72
C ASP A 150 6.80 10.71 5.06
N VAL A 151 7.53 10.12 4.14
CA VAL A 151 8.96 9.84 4.27
C VAL A 151 9.70 10.61 3.18
N PRO A 152 10.69 11.46 3.54
CA PRO A 152 11.46 12.22 2.56
C PRO A 152 12.27 11.30 1.62
N PRO A 153 12.56 11.73 0.38
CA PRO A 153 13.41 10.99 -0.55
C PRO A 153 14.80 10.67 0.02
N TYR A 154 15.39 9.57 -0.41
CA TYR A 154 16.76 9.13 -0.09
C TYR A 154 17.05 9.01 1.40
N THR A 155 16.05 8.57 2.18
CA THR A 155 16.19 8.34 3.63
C THR A 155 16.04 6.86 3.97
N ILE A 156 16.45 6.49 5.19
CA ILE A 156 16.14 5.18 5.77
C ILE A 156 15.09 5.39 6.87
N ALA A 157 13.90 4.84 6.67
CA ALA A 157 12.84 4.91 7.66
C ALA A 157 12.67 3.58 8.40
N ILE A 158 12.64 3.66 9.72
CA ILE A 158 12.22 2.58 10.62
C ILE A 158 10.79 2.85 11.13
N SER A 159 10.22 1.93 11.91
CA SER A 159 8.91 2.12 12.55
C SER A 159 8.78 3.48 13.23
N HIS A 160 7.68 4.19 12.99
CA HIS A 160 7.42 5.48 13.60
C HIS A 160 7.00 5.35 15.08
N ASN A 161 7.94 4.92 15.92
CA ASN A 161 8.00 5.17 17.37
C ASN A 161 9.35 5.80 17.77
N GLY A 162 10.08 6.42 16.83
CA GLY A 162 11.09 7.43 17.16
C GLY A 162 12.48 7.29 16.52
N ARG A 163 12.58 7.38 15.19
CA ARG A 163 13.54 8.24 14.43
C ARG A 163 13.54 7.87 12.94
N LEU A 164 13.65 8.86 12.06
CA LEU A 164 14.20 8.68 10.71
C LEU A 164 15.73 8.59 10.89
N ILE A 165 16.40 7.70 10.16
CA ILE A 165 17.87 7.50 10.22
C ILE A 165 18.49 7.95 8.90
#